data_AF-A0A7V6TLJ9-F1
#
_entry.id   AF-A0A7V6TLJ9-F1
#
_cell.length_a   1.000
_cell.length_b   1.000
_cell.length_c   1.000
_cell.angle_alpha   90.00
_cell.angle_beta   90.00
_cell.angle_gamma   90.00
#
_symmetry.space_group_name_H-M   'P 1'
#
loop_
_entity.id
_entity.type
_entity.pdbx_description
1 polymer ?
#
loop_
_entity_poly.entity_id
_entity_poly.type
_entity_poly.pdbx_seq_one_letter_code
_entity_poly.pdbx_strand_id
1 'polypeptide(L)' 'MGKLQHIVSFSGGKDSTAMLLRMIEEEWKIDEIVFCDTGMEFPAMYRHIGKVEKY' A
#
# COMPACT_ATOMS: atom_id res chain seq x y z
N MET A 1 -23.45 -6.95 -12.99
CA MET A 1 -22.02 -6.63 -13.23
C MET A 1 -21.45 -6.07 -11.94
N GLY A 2 -20.28 -6.56 -11.50
CA GLY A 2 -19.62 -6.06 -10.29
C GLY A 2 -19.11 -4.63 -10.46
N LYS A 3 -18.92 -3.92 -9.34
CA LYS A 3 -18.31 -2.58 -9.30
C LYS A 3 -16.80 -2.70 -9.53
N LEU A 4 -16.19 -1.78 -10.29
CA LEU A 4 -14.73 -1.69 -10.40
C LEU A 4 -14.13 -1.35 -9.04
N GLN A 5 -13.10 -2.09 -8.63
CA GLN A 5 -12.38 -1.90 -7.37
C GLN A 5 -10.89 -1.68 -7.65
N HIS A 6 -10.27 -0.74 -6.93
CA HIS A 6 -8.83 -0.56 -6.96
C HIS A 6 -8.23 -1.12 -5.66
N ILE A 7 -7.54 -2.25 -5.78
CA ILE A 7 -6.85 -2.93 -4.69
C ILE A 7 -5.35 -2.76 -4.90
N VAL A 8 -4.68 -2.14 -3.94
CA VAL A 8 -3.26 -1.82 -4.02
C VAL A 8 -2.43 -2.89 -3.33
N SER A 9 -1.55 -3.56 -4.07
CA SER A 9 -0.49 -4.38 -3.49
C SER A 9 0.64 -3.47 -2.99
N PHE A 10 0.80 -3.40 -1.67
CA PHE A 10 1.73 -2.49 -1.00
C PHE A 10 2.79 -3.28 -0.25
N SER A 11 4.05 -3.22 -0.68
CA SER A 11 5.16 -3.90 -0.01
C SER A 11 5.92 -3.00 0.97
N GLY A 12 5.63 -1.69 0.99
CA GLY A 12 6.45 -0.70 1.71
C GLY A 12 7.77 -0.35 1.01
N GLY A 13 8.08 -1.01 -0.11
CA GLY A 13 9.22 -0.65 -0.95
C GLY A 13 8.97 0.61 -1.79
N LYS A 14 10.05 1.21 -2.28
CA LYS A 14 10.06 2.47 -3.06
C LYS A 14 8.94 2.56 -4.09
N ASP A 15 8.80 1.54 -4.93
CA ASP A 15 7.91 1.59 -6.09
C ASP A 15 6.44 1.46 -5.67
N SER A 16 6.12 0.55 -4.76
CA SER A 16 4.75 0.40 -4.23
C SER A 16 4.30 1.65 -3.45
N THR A 17 5.21 2.29 -2.72
CA THR A 17 4.95 3.55 -2.03
C THR A 17 4.73 4.69 -3.01
N ALA A 18 5.58 4.83 -4.04
CA ALA A 18 5.41 5.87 -5.06
C ALA A 18 4.09 5.70 -5.83
N MET A 19 3.71 4.47 -6.15
CA MET A 19 2.45 4.18 -6.82
C MET A 19 1.24 4.56 -5.93
N LEU A 20 1.25 4.16 -4.66
CA LEU A 20 0.20 4.51 -3.70
C LEU A 20 0.06 6.04 -3.56
N LEU A 21 1.18 6.74 -3.39
CA LEU A 21 1.20 8.20 -3.30
C LEU A 21 0.64 8.86 -4.55
N ARG A 22 1.03 8.40 -5.75
CA ARG A 22 0.50 8.96 -7.01
C ARG A 22 -1.00 8.77 -7.13
N MET A 23 -1.52 7.59 -6.77
CA MET A 23 -2.96 7.32 -6.77
C MET A 23 -3.73 8.26 -5.84
N ILE A 24 -3.16 8.57 -4.66
CA ILE A 24 -3.73 9.54 -3.72
C ILE A 24 -3.71 10.95 -4.33
N GLU A 25 -2.58 11.38 -4.89
CA GLU A 25 -2.43 12.70 -5.52
C GLU A 25 -3.33 12.91 -6.75
N GLU A 26 -3.66 11.82 -7.46
CA GLU A 26 -4.60 11.83 -8.60
C GLU A 26 -6.06 11.58 -8.17
N GLU A 27 -6.35 11.56 -6.86
CA GLU A 27 -7.69 11.35 -6.30
C GLU A 27 -8.35 10.03 -6.76
N TRP A 28 -7.56 8.97 -6.99
CA TRP A 28 -8.11 7.67 -7.28
C TRP A 28 -8.84 7.11 -6.06
N LYS A 29 -10.02 6.55 -6.29
CA LYS A 29 -10.72 5.77 -5.25
C LYS A 29 -9.98 4.46 -4.99
N ILE A 30 -9.25 4.39 -3.89
CA ILE A 30 -8.60 3.15 -3.40
C ILE A 30 -9.58 2.45 -2.47
N ASP A 31 -9.92 1.19 -2.79
CA ASP A 31 -10.84 0.39 -1.99
C ASP A 31 -10.11 -0.36 -0.88
N GLU A 32 -8.93 -0.91 -1.19
CA GLU A 32 -8.12 -1.68 -0.25
C GLU A 32 -6.62 -1.50 -0.53
N ILE A 33 -5.82 -1.60 0.53
CA ILE A 33 -4.36 -1.67 0.48
C ILE A 33 -3.95 -2.96 1.19
N VAL A 34 -3.19 -3.81 0.50
CA VAL A 34 -2.82 -5.14 0.98
C VAL A 34 -1.31 -5.25 1.10
N PHE A 35 -0.83 -5.54 2.31
CA PHE A 35 0.55 -5.96 2.56
C PHE A 35 0.59 -7.47 2.79
N CYS A 36 1.31 -8.19 1.92
CA CYS A 36 1.49 -9.64 2.04
C CYS A 36 2.70 -9.96 2.92
N ASP A 37 2.45 -10.15 4.21
CA ASP A 37 3.51 -10.47 5.16
C ASP A 37 4.10 -11.87 4.92
N THR A 38 5.39 -11.92 4.62
CA THR A 38 6.16 -13.17 4.43
C THR A 38 6.85 -13.65 5.70
N GLY A 39 6.89 -12.83 6.75
CA GLY A 39 7.73 -13.04 7.92
C GLY A 39 9.23 -12.79 7.71
N MET A 40 9.65 -12.41 6.49
CA MET A 40 11.06 -12.28 6.09
C MET A 40 11.51 -10.83 5.91
N GLU A 41 10.62 -9.86 6.14
CA GLU A 41 10.95 -8.46 6.00
C GLU A 41 11.88 -7.98 7.12
N PHE A 42 12.71 -6.98 6.82
CA PHE A 42 13.53 -6.37 7.86
C PHE A 42 12.63 -5.67 8.91
N PRO A 43 13.00 -5.65 10.20
CA PRO A 43 12.23 -4.93 11.24
C PRO A 43 11.96 -3.46 10.90
N ALA A 44 12.84 -2.83 10.11
CA ALA A 44 12.63 -1.48 9.61
C ALA A 44 11.43 -1.36 8.65
N MET A 45 11.16 -2.38 7.84
CA MET A 45 10.04 -2.41 6.92
C MET A 45 8.71 -2.49 7.67
N TYR A 46 8.60 -3.38 8.67
CA TYR A 46 7.40 -3.43 9.52
C TYR A 46 7.13 -2.10 10.24
N ARG A 47 8.18 -1.42 10.74
CA ARG A 47 8.03 -0.07 11.30
C ARG A 47 7.60 0.97 10.26
N HIS A 48 8.04 0.83 9.01
CA HIS A 48 7.63 1.71 7.92
C HIS A 48 6.16 1.49 7.56
N ILE A 49 5.74 0.24 7.37
CA ILE A 49 4.35 -0.12 7.08
C ILE A 49 3.42 0.38 8.19
N GLY A 50 3.77 0.15 9.46
CA GLY A 50 2.99 0.65 10.60
C GLY A 50 2.99 2.19 10.77
N LYS A 51 3.85 2.92 10.05
CA LYS A 51 3.71 4.38 9.90
C LYS A 51 2.71 4.70 8.81
N VAL A 52 2.82 4.06 7.65
CA VAL A 52 1.91 4.27 6.50
C VAL A 52 0.46 3.95 6.86
N GLU A 53 0.21 2.87 7.61
CA GLU A 53 -1.13 2.49 8.09
C GLU A 53 -1.80 3.56 8.98
N LYS A 54 -1.02 4.46 9.59
CA LYS A 54 -1.54 5.51 10.49
C LYS A 54 -1.86 6.83 9.78
N TYR A 55 -1.45 6.98 8.52
CA TYR A 55 -1.73 8.15 7.70
C TYR A 55 -3.01 7.94 6.90
#